data_AF-I3DTJ6-F1
#
_entry.id   AF-I3DTJ6-F1
#
_cell.length_a   1.000
_cell.length_b   1.000
_cell.length_c   1.000
_cell.angle_alpha   90.00
_cell.angle_beta   90.00
_cell.angle_gamma   90.00
#
_symmetry.space_group_name_H-M   'P 1'
#
loop_
_entity.id
_entity.type
_entity.pdbx_description
1 polymer ?
#
loop_
_entity_poly.entity_id
_entity_poly.type
_entity_poly.pdbx_seq_one_letter_code
_entity_poly.pdbx_strand_id
1 'polypeptide(L)' 'MNFGENIQNWFSTQIGALFMVIIGAVAIYFLIKREFSRFVGFAIFSMIVGVFVFTPDSVKNLGTKLWQTVFGG' A
#
# COMPACT_ATOMS: atom_id res chain seq x y z
N MET A 1 26.56 1.33 -12.29
CA MET A 1 25.74 1.24 -11.06
C MET A 1 24.45 2.00 -11.31
N ASN A 2 23.35 1.31 -11.61
CA ASN A 2 22.07 1.94 -11.96
C ASN A 2 21.39 2.48 -10.70
N PHE A 3 21.57 3.77 -10.45
CA PHE A 3 20.90 4.49 -9.36
C PHE A 3 19.37 4.33 -9.41
N GLY A 4 18.77 4.34 -10.61
CA GLY A 4 17.33 4.18 -10.79
C GLY A 4 16.79 2.81 -10.36
N GLU A 5 17.53 1.75 -10.64
CA GLU A 5 17.15 0.37 -10.28
C GLU A 5 17.27 0.15 -8.76
N ASN A 6 18.30 0.73 -8.14
CA ASN A 6 18.48 0.70 -6.69
C ASN A 6 17.38 1.51 -5.96
N ILE A 7 16.95 2.65 -6.49
CA ILE A 7 15.83 3.41 -5.89
C ILE A 7 14.52 2.66 -6.07
N GLN A 8 14.24 2.08 -7.24
CA GLN A 8 12.99 1.34 -7.45
C GLN A 8 12.88 0.14 -6.50
N ASN A 9 13.97 -0.62 -6.34
CA ASN A 9 14.03 -1.75 -5.40
C ASN A 9 13.95 -1.29 -3.95
N TRP A 10 14.66 -0.22 -3.58
CA TRP A 10 14.59 0.35 -2.23
C TRP A 10 13.17 0.85 -1.92
N PHE A 11 12.54 1.59 -2.82
CA PHE A 11 11.21 2.17 -2.63
C PHE A 11 10.14 1.10 -2.47
N SER A 12 10.17 0.06 -3.32
CA SER A 12 9.26 -1.10 -3.21
C SER A 12 9.40 -1.80 -1.85
N THR A 13 10.64 -2.06 -1.43
CA THR A 13 10.92 -2.78 -0.18
C THR A 13 10.56 -1.94 1.05
N GLN A 14 10.89 -0.64 1.05
CA GLN A 14 10.62 0.24 2.18
C GLN A 14 9.13 0.56 2.33
N ILE A 15 8.38 0.70 1.23
CA ILE A 15 6.94 0.97 1.30
C ILE A 15 6.19 -0.20 1.93
N GLY A 16 6.51 -1.44 1.53
CA GLY A 16 5.91 -2.63 2.13
C GLY A 16 6.20 -2.73 3.63
N ALA A 17 7.45 -2.45 4.03
CA ALA A 17 7.86 -2.46 5.43
C ALA A 17 7.16 -1.38 6.28
N LEU A 18 7.10 -0.14 5.77
CA LEU A 18 6.42 0.96 6.45
C LEU A 18 4.92 0.67 6.62
N PHE A 19 4.28 0.13 5.58
CA PHE A 19 2.86 -0.23 5.64
C PHE A 19 2.55 -1.27 6.72
N MET A 20 3.39 -2.30 6.85
CA MET A 20 3.27 -3.30 7.92
C MET A 20 3.34 -2.67 9.32
N VAL A 21 4.32 -1.78 9.53
CA VAL A 21 4.51 -1.11 10.83
C VAL A 21 3.32 -0.22 11.16
N ILE A 22 2.83 0.56 10.19
CA ILE A 22 1.70 1.46 10.37
C ILE A 22 0.43 0.67 10.70
N ILE A 23 0.13 -0.42 9.98
CA ILE A 23 -1.04 -1.25 10.29
C ILE A 23 -0.92 -1.87 11.67
N GLY A 24 0.26 -2.39 12.05
CA GLY A 24 0.49 -2.95 13.37
C GLY A 24 0.22 -1.91 14.47
N ALA A 25 0.75 -0.70 14.32
CA ALA A 25 0.54 0.39 15.27
C ALA A 25 -0.93 0.82 15.38
N VAL A 26 -1.62 0.94 14.24
CA VAL A 26 -3.05 1.32 14.20
C VAL A 26 -3.95 0.20 14.75
N ALA A 27 -3.61 -1.07 14.52
CA ALA A 27 -4.32 -2.21 15.08
C ALA A 27 -4.24 -2.21 16.62
N ILE A 28 -3.04 -1.95 17.17
CA ILE A 28 -2.84 -1.81 18.63
C ILE A 28 -3.64 -0.62 19.17
N TYR A 29 -3.61 0.52 18.48
CA TYR A 29 -4.38 1.70 18.86
C TYR A 29 -5.89 1.41 18.97
N PHE A 30 -6.46 0.71 17.99
CA PHE A 30 -7.88 0.35 18.02
C PHE A 30 -8.23 -0.65 19.12
N LEU A 31 -7.35 -1.61 19.40
CA LEU A 31 -7.51 -2.55 20.52
C LEU A 31 -7.58 -1.81 21.87
N ILE A 32 -6.71 -0.82 22.09
CA ILE A 32 -6.69 -0.01 23.32
C ILE A 32 -7.97 0.83 23.44
N LYS A 33 -8.40 1.45 22.34
CA LYS A 33 -9.57 2.34 22.33
C LYS A 33 -10.92 1.60 22.41
N ARG A 34 -10.90 0.26 22.33
CA ARG A 34 -12.08 -0.63 22.31
C ARG A 34 -13.12 -0.23 21.23
N GLU A 35 -12.66 0.39 20.14
CA GLU A 35 -13.51 0.81 19.01
C GLU A 35 -13.61 -0.34 17.98
N PHE A 36 -14.26 -1.45 18.34
CA PHE A 36 -14.33 -2.65 17.51
C PHE A 36 -14.99 -2.43 16.14
N SER A 37 -15.98 -1.54 16.03
CA SER A 37 -16.63 -1.21 14.76
C SER A 37 -15.64 -0.56 13.77
N ARG A 38 -14.78 0.34 14.25
CA ARG A 38 -13.77 1.00 13.42
C ARG A 38 -12.58 0.07 13.11
N PHE A 39 -12.27 -0.86 14.01
CA PHE A 39 -11.25 -1.88 13.77
C PHE A 39 -11.58 -2.78 12.58
N VAL A 40 -12.83 -3.26 12.47
CA VAL A 40 -13.25 -4.13 11.36
C VAL A 40 -13.21 -3.36 10.03
N GLY A 41 -13.70 -2.13 9.99
CA GLY A 41 -13.62 -1.28 8.79
C GLY A 41 -12.17 -1.01 8.38
N PHE A 42 -11.28 -0.72 9.35
CA PHE A 42 -9.86 -0.56 9.10
C PHE A 42 -9.20 -1.85 8.60
N ALA A 43 -9.55 -3.01 9.15
CA ALA A 43 -8.99 -4.31 8.76
C ALA A 43 -9.35 -4.68 7.30
N ILE A 44 -10.59 -4.41 6.88
CA ILE A 44 -11.01 -4.64 5.49
C ILE A 44 -10.28 -3.67 4.56
N PHE A 45 -10.22 -2.39 4.93
CA PHE A 45 -9.52 -1.38 4.15
C PHE A 45 -8.02 -1.70 4.00
N SER A 46 -7.36 -2.08 5.10
CA SER A 46 -5.94 -2.41 5.12
C SER A 46 -5.63 -3.68 4.33
N MET A 47 -6.54 -4.67 4.31
CA MET A 47 -6.42 -5.84 3.46
C MET A 47 -6.43 -5.46 1.97
N ILE A 48 -7.38 -4.61 1.54
CA ILE A 48 -7.46 -4.17 0.14
C ILE A 48 -6.21 -3.39 -0.25
N VAL A 49 -5.84 -2.37 0.54
CA VAL A 49 -4.66 -1.54 0.28
C VAL A 49 -3.38 -2.37 0.34
N GLY A 50 -3.31 -3.38 1.20
CA GLY A 50 -2.16 -4.27 1.32
C GLY A 50 -1.85 -5.01 0.03
N VAL A 51 -2.87 -5.51 -0.68
CA VAL A 51 -2.66 -6.17 -1.98
C VAL A 51 -1.98 -5.22 -2.98
N PHE A 52 -2.34 -3.94 -2.99
CA PHE A 52 -1.71 -2.94 -3.85
C PHE A 52 -0.29 -2.59 -3.41
N VAL A 53 -0.07 -2.45 -2.10
CA VAL A 53 1.25 -2.12 -1.53
C VAL A 53 2.27 -3.23 -1.78
N PHE A 54 1.86 -4.50 -1.66
CA PHE A 54 2.74 -5.64 -1.90
C PHE A 54 2.85 -6.05 -3.37
N THR A 55 2.02 -5.47 -4.26
CA THR A 55 2.03 -5.76 -5.70
C THR A 55 2.31 -4.48 -6.52
N PRO A 56 3.54 -3.94 -6.47
CA PRO A 56 3.88 -2.68 -7.13
C PRO A 56 3.67 -2.73 -8.65
N ASP A 57 3.85 -3.89 -9.28
CA ASP A 57 3.62 -4.07 -10.72
C ASP A 57 2.15 -3.88 -11.11
N SER A 58 1.22 -4.32 -10.26
CA SER A 58 -0.21 -4.10 -10.49
C SER A 58 -0.57 -2.63 -10.42
N VAL A 59 -0.01 -1.89 -9.45
CA VAL A 59 -0.23 -0.44 -9.31
C VAL A 59 0.35 0.31 -10.51
N LYS A 60 1.56 -0.04 -10.94
CA LYS A 60 2.21 0.54 -12.10
C LYS A 60 1.41 0.29 -13.39
N ASN A 61 0.91 -0.93 -13.58
CA ASN A 61 0.11 -1.32 -14.74
C ASN A 61 -1.29 -0.68 -14.76
N LEU A 62 -1.92 -0.50 -13.60
CA LEU A 62 -3.19 0.24 -13.51
C LEU A 62 -2.98 1.72 -13.81
N GLY A 63 -1.90 2.32 -13.29
CA GLY A 63 -1.56 3.71 -13.57
C GLY A 63 -1.29 3.97 -15.05
N THR A 64 -0.52 3.10 -15.71
CA THR A 64 -0.25 3.23 -17.16
C THR A 64 -1.51 3.01 -18.00
N LYS A 65 -2.36 2.04 -17.64
CA LYS A 65 -3.65 1.82 -18.33
C LYS A 65 -4.63 2.98 -18.18
N LEU A 66 -4.75 3.52 -16.96
CA LEU A 66 -5.59 4.69 -16.71
C LEU A 66 -5.05 5.91 -17.44
N TRP A 67 -3.73 6.12 -17.44
CA TRP A 67 -3.10 7.20 -18.18
C TRP A 67 -3.36 7.08 -19.68
N GLN A 68 -3.20 5.89 -20.27
CA GLN A 68 -3.53 5.66 -21.68
C GLN A 68 -5.02 5.80 -21.99
N THR A 69 -5.91 5.47 -21.05
CA THR A 69 -7.36 5.59 -21.27
C THR A 69 -7.84 7.04 -21.14
N VAL A 70 -7.23 7.83 -20.26
CA VAL A 70 -7.61 9.23 -19.98
C VAL A 70 -6.88 10.23 -20.90
N PHE A 71 -5.61 9.97 -21.22
CA PHE A 71 -4.75 10.87 -21.99
C PHE A 71 -4.20 10.25 -23.28
N GLY A 72 -4.38 8.94 -23.50
CA GLY A 72 -3.90 8.23 -24.69
C GLY A 72 -4.97 8.10 -25.78
N GLY A 73 -5.78 9.15 -25.95
CA GLY A 73 -6.41 9.46 -27.22
C GLY A 73 -5.44 10.21 -28.13
#